data_AF-A0A8C7XME7-F1
#
_entry.id   AF-A0A8C7XME7-F1
#
_cell.length_a   1.000
_cell.length_b   1.000
_cell.length_c   1.000
_cell.angle_alpha   90.00
_cell.angle_beta   90.00
_cell.angle_gamma   90.00
#
_symmetry.space_group_name_H-M   'P 1'
#
loop_
_entity.id
_entity.type
_entity.pdbx_description
1 polymer ?
#
loop_
_entity_poly.entity_id
_entity_poly.type
_entity_poly.pdbx_seq_one_letter_code
_entity_poly.pdbx_strand_id
1 'polypeptide(L)'
;MGCIQSIRCKPKSFRESIIVLELNASIDSNPTSIDEGSGVVLRYRTPHFRATARVLVPPVPAKETWTIGWIQACNHMEFFNTYGDKGM
;
A
#
# COMPACT_ATOMS: atom_id res chain seq x y z
N MET A 1 2.11 3.84 21.78
CA MET A 1 3.45 4.30 21.37
C MET A 1 3.66 3.93 19.90
N GLY A 2 4.03 4.88 19.03
CA GLY A 2 4.24 4.59 17.60
C GLY A 2 3.98 5.76 16.64
N CYS A 3 4.74 6.84 16.80
CA CYS A 3 5.14 7.89 15.85
C CYS A 3 4.39 8.09 14.50
N ILE A 4 3.53 9.13 14.42
CA ILE A 4 3.25 9.91 13.17
C ILE A 4 3.52 11.42 13.41
N GLN A 5 4.61 11.76 14.10
CA GLN A 5 4.99 13.15 14.37
C GLN A 5 6.17 13.65 13.50
N SER A 6 6.22 13.30 12.21
CA SER A 6 7.20 13.90 11.28
C SER A 6 6.64 15.06 10.43
N ILE A 7 5.41 15.52 10.69
CA ILE A 7 4.77 16.58 9.88
C ILE A 7 5.31 17.99 10.21
N ARG A 8 6.12 18.18 11.26
CA ARG A 8 6.38 19.52 11.84
C ARG A 8 7.40 20.43 11.14
N CYS A 9 8.01 20.05 10.02
CA CYS A 9 9.10 20.86 9.44
C CYS A 9 9.02 21.15 7.93
N LYS A 10 7.88 20.97 7.26
CA LYS A 10 7.74 21.45 5.86
C LYS A 10 6.79 22.66 5.81
N PRO A 11 7.18 23.76 5.14
CA PRO A 11 6.38 24.98 5.09
C PRO A 11 4.98 24.69 4.54
N LYS A 12 3.94 25.22 5.22
CA LYS A 12 2.53 24.98 4.92
C LYS A 12 2.15 25.32 3.46
N SER A 13 2.76 26.34 2.86
CA SER A 13 2.42 26.77 1.48
C SER A 13 2.84 25.78 0.39
N PHE A 14 3.77 24.87 0.67
CA PHE A 14 4.30 23.98 -0.37
C PHE A 14 3.38 22.78 -0.64
N ARG A 15 2.52 22.40 0.32
CA ARG A 15 1.55 21.32 0.11
C ARG A 15 0.45 21.69 -0.89
N GLU A 16 0.13 22.97 -0.99
CA GLU A 16 -0.94 23.49 -1.85
C GLU A 16 -0.60 23.40 -3.35
N SER A 17 0.67 23.17 -3.71
CA SER A 17 1.12 23.07 -5.11
C SER A 17 1.31 21.65 -5.64
N ILE A 18 1.09 20.61 -4.81
CA ILE A 18 1.12 19.22 -5.25
C ILE A 18 -0.29 18.81 -5.67
N ILE A 19 -0.46 18.44 -6.95
CA ILE A 19 -1.76 18.08 -7.50
C ILE A 19 -1.70 16.66 -8.04
N VAL A 20 -2.61 15.80 -7.60
CA VAL A 20 -2.82 14.48 -8.21
C VAL A 20 -3.69 14.66 -9.44
N LEU A 21 -3.12 14.41 -10.62
CA LEU A 21 -3.84 14.53 -11.90
C LEU A 21 -4.60 13.25 -12.23
N GLU A 22 -4.01 12.11 -11.89
CA GLU A 22 -4.55 10.79 -12.18
C GLU A 22 -4.11 9.82 -11.09
N LEU A 23 -5.02 8.96 -10.67
CA LEU A 23 -4.76 7.88 -9.73
C LEU A 23 -5.52 6.64 -10.20
N ASN A 24 -4.80 5.55 -10.38
CA ASN A 24 -5.38 4.24 -10.64
C ASN A 24 -4.83 3.27 -9.60
N ALA A 25 -5.74 2.49 -9.01
CA ALA A 25 -5.40 1.43 -8.09
C ALA A 25 -6.24 0.20 -8.46
N SER A 26 -5.59 -0.95 -8.52
CA SER A 26 -6.24 -2.22 -8.82
C SER A 26 -5.60 -3.34 -8.01
N ILE A 27 -6.38 -4.39 -7.79
CA ILE A 27 -5.88 -5.66 -7.30
C ILE A 27 -5.96 -6.62 -8.48
N ASP A 28 -4.88 -7.35 -8.76
CA ASP A 28 -4.87 -8.34 -9.82
C ASP A 28 -6.05 -9.31 -9.64
N SER A 29 -6.75 -9.62 -10.73
CA SER A 29 -7.94 -10.48 -10.73
C SER A 29 -7.61 -11.97 -10.57
N ASN A 30 -6.70 -12.28 -9.65
CA ASN A 30 -6.36 -13.63 -9.26
C ASN A 30 -7.01 -13.94 -7.91
N PRO A 31 -7.41 -15.18 -7.63
CA PRO A 31 -7.83 -15.55 -6.29
C PRO A 31 -6.64 -15.56 -5.33
N THR A 32 -6.90 -15.25 -4.05
CA THR A 32 -5.93 -15.55 -2.99
C THR A 32 -5.72 -17.07 -2.93
N SER A 33 -4.46 -17.50 -3.04
CA SER A 33 -4.11 -18.92 -2.90
C SER A 33 -3.59 -19.22 -1.50
N ILE A 34 -3.83 -20.43 -1.01
CA ILE A 34 -3.31 -20.93 0.27
C ILE A 34 -2.23 -21.97 -0.03
N ASP A 35 -1.06 -21.78 0.56
CA ASP A 35 0.06 -22.72 0.52
C ASP A 35 0.14 -23.44 1.86
N GLU A 36 -0.24 -24.72 1.84
CA GLU A 36 -0.33 -25.62 3.00
C GLU A 36 0.86 -26.59 3.08
N GLY A 37 1.91 -26.37 2.28
CA GLY A 37 3.09 -27.26 2.27
C GLY A 37 3.88 -27.25 3.58
N SER A 38 3.64 -26.27 4.46
CA SER A 38 4.19 -26.25 5.81
C SER A 38 3.27 -26.96 6.79
N GLY A 39 3.80 -27.94 7.53
CA GLY A 39 3.05 -28.62 8.59
C GLY A 39 2.78 -27.78 9.84
N VAL A 40 3.15 -26.50 9.85
CA VAL A 40 3.03 -25.61 11.04
C VAL A 40 2.32 -24.30 10.72
N VAL A 41 2.39 -23.81 9.47
CA VAL A 41 1.78 -22.53 9.09
C VAL A 41 1.02 -22.61 7.77
N LEU A 42 -0.11 -21.91 7.70
CA LEU A 42 -0.79 -21.61 6.44
C LEU A 42 -0.21 -20.33 5.85
N ARG A 43 0.20 -20.38 4.58
CA ARG A 43 0.70 -19.19 3.88
C ARG A 43 -0.33 -18.71 2.86
N TYR A 44 -1.00 -17.61 3.16
CA TYR A 44 -1.84 -16.91 2.19
C TYR A 44 -0.96 -16.11 1.23
N ARG A 45 -1.23 -16.25 -0.07
CA ARG A 45 -0.64 -15.42 -1.12
C ARG A 45 -1.76 -14.59 -1.74
N THR A 46 -1.84 -13.33 -1.34
CA THR A 46 -2.80 -12.38 -1.89
C THR A 46 -2.34 -11.89 -3.26
N PRO A 47 -3.27 -11.51 -4.15
CA PRO A 47 -2.92 -10.92 -5.43
C PRO A 47 -2.16 -9.60 -5.25
N HIS A 48 -1.38 -9.22 -6.25
CA HIS A 48 -0.64 -7.96 -6.20
C HIS A 48 -1.60 -6.76 -6.23
N PHE A 49 -1.38 -5.83 -5.30
CA PHE A 49 -1.94 -4.49 -5.36
C PHE A 49 -1.07 -3.64 -6.28
N ARG A 50 -1.68 -3.04 -7.30
CA ARG A 50 -1.02 -2.15 -8.25
C ARG A 50 -1.58 -0.75 -8.08
N ALA A 51 -0.68 0.23 -8.01
CA ALA A 51 -1.04 1.63 -7.96
C ALA A 51 -0.18 2.44 -8.93
N THR A 52 -0.80 3.37 -9.63
CA THR A 52 -0.14 4.34 -10.50
C THR A 52 -0.73 5.71 -10.24
N ALA A 53 0.10 6.74 -10.16
CA ALA A 53 -0.36 8.11 -10.07
C ALA A 53 0.44 9.00 -11.00
N ARG A 54 -0.23 10.02 -11.54
CA ARG A 54 0.40 11.17 -12.15
C ARG A 54 0.24 12.34 -11.20
N VAL A 55 1.37 12.89 -10.76
CA VAL A 55 1.41 13.98 -9.79
C VAL A 55 2.13 15.15 -10.42
N LEU A 56 1.48 16.30 -10.42
CA LEU A 56 2.13 17.57 -10.67
C LEU A 56 2.80 18.01 -9.37
N VAL A 57 4.10 18.23 -9.45
CA VAL A 57 4.90 18.78 -8.35
C VAL A 57 5.44 20.14 -8.75
N PRO A 58 5.60 21.08 -7.81
CA PRO A 58 6.27 22.34 -8.09
C PRO A 58 7.74 22.14 -8.49
N PRO A 59 8.37 23.15 -9.09
CA PRO A 59 9.79 23.09 -9.44
C PRO A 59 10.66 22.73 -8.22
N VAL A 60 11.53 21.74 -8.40
CA VAL A 60 12.48 21.31 -7.36
C VAL A 60 13.76 22.14 -7.49
N PRO A 61 14.22 22.83 -6.43
CA PRO A 61 15.49 23.57 -6.47
C PRO A 61 16.67 22.65 -6.83
N ALA A 62 17.66 23.17 -7.57
CA ALA A 62 18.76 22.37 -8.14
C ALA A 62 19.63 21.61 -7.12
N LYS A 63 19.55 21.93 -5.82
CA LYS A 63 20.30 21.27 -4.74
C LYS A 63 19.43 20.40 -3.83
N GLU A 64 18.16 20.22 -4.18
CA GLU A 64 17.23 19.40 -3.42
C GLU A 64 16.91 18.10 -4.17
N THR A 65 16.73 17.02 -3.41
CA THR A 65 16.27 15.74 -3.94
C THR A 65 15.01 15.33 -3.23
N TRP A 66 14.07 14.84 -4.02
CA TRP A 66 12.72 14.53 -3.60
C TRP A 66 12.47 13.04 -3.78
N THR A 67 12.01 12.40 -2.70
CA THR A 67 11.62 10.99 -2.73
C THR A 67 10.10 10.91 -2.70
N ILE A 68 9.54 10.25 -3.70
CA ILE A 68 8.11 9.94 -3.78
C ILE A 68 7.96 8.45 -3.48
N GLY A 69 7.01 8.11 -2.63
CA GLY A 69 6.76 6.73 -2.22
C GLY A 69 5.29 6.46 -1.98
N TRP A 70 4.92 5.19 -2.07
CA TRP A 70 3.58 4.70 -1.78
C TRP A 70 3.49 4.24 -0.33
N ILE A 71 2.40 4.58 0.34
CA ILE A 71 2.04 4.01 1.63
C ILE A 71 0.77 3.22 1.42
N GLN A 72 0.85 1.90 1.57
CA GLN A 72 -0.32 1.04 1.64
C GLN A 72 -0.70 0.87 3.11
N ALA A 73 -1.96 1.15 3.44
CA ALA A 73 -2.53 0.92 4.76
C ALA A 73 -3.76 0.04 4.62
N CYS A 74 -3.90 -0.92 5.53
CA CYS A 74 -5.10 -1.76 5.64
C CYS A 74 -5.60 -1.68 7.07
N ASN A 75 -6.85 -1.23 7.25
CA ASN A 75 -7.45 -1.08 8.57
C ASN A 75 -8.01 -2.41 9.11
N HIS A 76 -8.42 -3.30 8.22
CA HIS A 76 -9.06 -4.55 8.56
C HIS A 76 -8.82 -5.59 7.47
N MET A 77 -8.42 -6.80 7.86
CA MET A 77 -8.34 -7.96 6.96
C MET A 77 -8.96 -9.16 7.67
N GLU A 78 -9.75 -9.93 6.91
CA GLU A 78 -10.32 -11.19 7.35
C GLU A 78 -9.93 -12.28 6.37
N PHE A 79 -9.62 -13.47 6.90
CA PHE A 79 -9.31 -14.65 6.12
C PHE A 79 -10.27 -15.75 6.55
N PHE A 80 -11.03 -16.30 5.60
CA PHE A 80 -11.94 -17.40 5.83
C PHE A 80 -11.41 -18.64 5.13
N ASN A 81 -11.08 -19.67 5.91
CA ASN A 81 -10.77 -20.99 5.36
C ASN A 81 -11.97 -21.91 5.51
N THR A 82 -12.34 -22.58 4.44
CA THR A 82 -13.40 -23.59 4.46
C THR A 82 -12.80 -24.92 4.04
N TYR A 83 -12.68 -25.83 5.01
CA TYR A 83 -12.09 -27.16 4.81
C TYR A 83 -13.12 -28.26 4.50
N GLY A 84 -14.42 -27.93 4.53
CA GLY A 84 -15.50 -28.93 4.39
C GLY A 84 -15.32 -30.07 5.39
N ASP A 85 -15.46 -31.31 4.93
CA ASP A 85 -15.28 -32.52 5.76
C ASP A 85 -13.81 -32.92 5.97
N LYS A 86 -12.85 -32.20 5.37
CA LYS A 86 -11.42 -32.52 5.44
C LYS A 86 -10.70 -31.88 6.62
N GLY A 87 -11.41 -31.14 7.47
CA GLY A 87 -10.88 -30.44 8.64
C GLY A 87 -11.05 -31.19 9.96
N MET A 88 -11.65 -32.39 9.95
CA MET A 88 -11.74 -33.30 11.11
C MET A 88 -10.78 -34.48 10.98
#